data_AF-A0AAX4KWT7-F1
#
_entry.id   AF-A0AAX4KWT7-F1
#
_cell.length_a   1.000
_cell.length_b   1.000
_cell.length_c   1.000
_cell.angle_alpha   90.00
_cell.angle_beta   90.00
_cell.angle_gamma   90.00
#
_symmetry.space_group_name_H-M   'P 1'
#
loop_
_entity.id
_entity.type
_entity.pdbx_description
1 polymer ?
#
loop_
_entity_poly.entity_id
_entity_poly.type
_entity_poly.pdbx_seq_one_letter_code
_entity_poly.pdbx_strand_id
1 'polypeptide(L)'
;MLRASERAVREDSSIEEEIVTIKMKISSSALEPIAMNYMQAKRFVLQWLYEHKTTSLKEVHNALYEVLREKFGLKSKLAQDCYRDAIAVYKSWLKNPKKGRFPILRNVSLWLTPKASYTVDFNTMTAKILGEEVKIVGYPHNLSQYKALHASPLTI
;
A
#
# COMPACT_ATOMS: atom_id res chain seq x y z
N MET A 1 -14.00 50.50 26.15
CA MET A 1 -13.76 49.17 26.71
C MET A 1 -14.52 48.14 25.88
N LEU A 2 -13.81 47.30 25.11
CA LEU A 2 -14.22 45.94 24.71
C LEU A 2 -13.06 45.32 23.91
N ARG A 3 -12.76 44.06 24.25
CA ARG A 3 -11.54 43.30 23.98
C ARG A 3 -11.35 42.99 22.48
N ALA A 4 -10.16 43.27 21.95
CA ALA A 4 -9.68 42.68 20.71
C ALA A 4 -9.29 41.22 20.98
N SER A 5 -9.86 40.32 20.19
CA SER A 5 -9.60 38.89 20.19
C SER A 5 -8.17 38.61 19.75
N GLU A 6 -7.35 38.06 20.65
CA GLU A 6 -6.15 37.30 20.31
C GLU A 6 -6.57 36.13 19.40
N ARG A 7 -6.25 36.23 18.11
CA ARG A 7 -6.19 35.09 17.22
C ARG A 7 -4.81 34.47 17.41
N ALA A 8 -4.77 33.35 18.14
CA ALA A 8 -3.61 32.47 18.17
C ALA A 8 -3.25 32.09 16.72
N VAL A 9 -2.09 32.58 16.27
CA VAL A 9 -1.42 32.09 15.07
C VAL A 9 -1.13 30.62 15.33
N ARG A 10 -1.87 29.73 14.67
CA ARG A 10 -1.52 28.31 14.61
C ARG A 10 -0.22 28.23 13.81
N GLU A 11 0.89 27.99 14.50
CA GLU A 11 2.12 27.50 13.87
C GLU A 11 1.78 26.18 13.18
N ASP A 12 1.69 26.25 11.86
CA ASP A 12 1.56 25.09 11.00
C ASP A 12 2.92 24.41 10.96
N SER A 13 3.22 23.61 11.98
CA SER A 13 4.38 22.73 11.99
C SER A 13 4.17 21.67 10.92
N SER A 14 4.49 22.05 9.69
CA SER A 14 4.72 21.15 8.56
C SER A 14 5.86 20.23 8.97
N ILE A 15 5.52 19.11 9.62
CA ILE A 15 6.44 17.97 9.69
C ILE A 15 6.60 17.56 8.24
N GLU A 16 7.68 18.00 7.60
CA GLU A 16 8.14 17.41 6.36
C GLU A 16 8.46 15.95 6.69
N GLU A 17 7.47 15.07 6.54
CA GLU A 17 7.70 13.63 6.59
C GLU A 17 8.67 13.33 5.45
N GLU A 18 9.96 13.25 5.76
CA GLU A 18 10.99 12.92 4.79
C GLU A 18 10.77 11.48 4.33
N ILE A 19 10.12 11.31 3.17
CA ILE A 19 9.79 10.01 2.62
C ILE A 19 11.08 9.36 2.08
N VAL A 20 11.57 8.32 2.76
CA VAL A 20 12.68 7.50 2.26
C VAL A 20 12.16 6.20 1.64
N THR A 21 12.56 5.96 0.39
CA THR A 21 12.21 4.74 -0.35
C THR A 21 13.38 3.75 -0.34
N ILE A 22 13.20 2.58 0.27
CA ILE A 22 14.18 1.49 0.19
C ILE A 22 13.84 0.55 -0.97
N LYS A 23 14.85 0.21 -1.78
CA LYS A 23 14.77 -0.87 -2.78
C LYS A 23 15.60 -2.06 -2.31
N MET A 24 14.97 -3.23 -2.23
CA MET A 24 15.61 -4.47 -1.81
C MET A 24 15.20 -5.62 -2.73
N LYS A 25 16.07 -6.63 -2.85
CA LYS A 25 15.72 -7.89 -3.52
C LYS A 25 15.42 -8.93 -2.46
N ILE A 26 14.47 -9.82 -2.72
CA ILE A 26 14.05 -10.89 -1.80
C ILE A 26 13.99 -12.22 -2.54
N SER A 27 14.14 -13.32 -1.81
CA SER A 27 13.83 -14.65 -2.33
C SER A 27 12.31 -14.77 -2.57
N SER A 28 11.87 -14.85 -3.82
CA SER A 28 10.46 -14.63 -4.20
C SER A 28 9.60 -15.89 -4.38
N SER A 29 10.18 -17.09 -4.36
CA SER A 29 9.49 -18.32 -4.83
C SER A 29 8.17 -18.60 -4.12
N ALA A 30 8.07 -18.34 -2.82
CA ALA A 30 6.83 -18.55 -2.05
C ALA A 30 5.74 -17.48 -2.30
N LEU A 31 6.10 -16.30 -2.82
CA LEU A 31 5.20 -15.17 -2.97
C LEU A 31 4.57 -15.08 -4.37
N GLU A 32 5.16 -15.75 -5.36
CA GLU A 32 4.72 -15.69 -6.75
C GLU A 32 3.23 -16.05 -6.94
N PRO A 33 2.69 -17.15 -6.39
CA PRO A 33 1.28 -17.49 -6.57
C PRO A 33 0.36 -16.44 -5.95
N ILE A 34 0.70 -15.93 -4.77
CA ILE A 34 -0.09 -14.92 -4.07
C ILE A 34 -0.09 -13.61 -4.84
N ALA A 35 1.08 -13.22 -5.37
CA ALA A 35 1.24 -12.01 -6.16
C ALA A 35 0.45 -12.09 -7.48
N MET A 36 0.42 -13.25 -8.13
CA MET A 36 -0.38 -13.49 -9.32
C MET A 36 -1.89 -13.41 -9.03
N ASN A 37 -2.35 -14.08 -7.97
CA ASN A 37 -3.75 -14.04 -7.55
C ASN A 37 -4.20 -12.62 -7.22
N TYR A 38 -3.34 -11.84 -6.55
CA TYR A 38 -3.60 -10.43 -6.27
C TYR A 38 -3.70 -9.59 -7.54
N MET A 39 -2.82 -9.79 -8.53
CA MET A 39 -2.93 -9.09 -9.81
C MET A 39 -4.25 -9.40 -10.50
N GLN A 40 -4.65 -10.68 -10.55
CA GLN A 40 -5.91 -11.09 -11.18
C GLN A 40 -7.12 -10.49 -10.45
N ALA A 41 -7.10 -10.52 -9.12
CA ALA A 41 -8.09 -9.86 -8.27
C ALA A 41 -8.17 -8.35 -8.57
N LYS A 42 -7.03 -7.66 -8.63
CA LYS A 42 -6.98 -6.22 -8.90
C LYS A 42 -7.52 -5.88 -10.28
N ARG A 43 -7.23 -6.69 -11.31
CA ARG A 43 -7.83 -6.56 -12.65
C ARG A 43 -9.35 -6.72 -12.60
N PHE A 44 -9.83 -7.72 -11.87
CA PHE A 44 -11.26 -7.96 -11.67
C PHE A 44 -11.94 -6.76 -10.98
N VAL A 45 -11.35 -6.22 -9.90
CA VAL A 45 -11.88 -5.03 -9.23
C VAL A 45 -11.89 -3.83 -10.17
N LEU A 46 -10.81 -3.58 -10.92
CA LEU A 46 -10.75 -2.49 -11.89
C LEU A 46 -11.87 -2.58 -12.94
N GLN A 47 -12.11 -3.78 -13.47
CA GLN A 47 -13.19 -4.03 -14.42
C GLN A 47 -14.56 -3.75 -13.76
N TRP A 48 -14.79 -4.23 -12.54
CA TRP A 48 -16.02 -3.98 -11.80
C TRP A 48 -16.25 -2.48 -11.55
N LEU A 49 -15.22 -1.73 -11.15
CA LEU A 49 -15.28 -0.28 -10.96
C LEU A 49 -15.62 0.44 -12.28
N TYR A 50 -15.07 -0.04 -13.40
CA TYR A 50 -15.37 0.49 -14.72
C TYR A 50 -16.83 0.26 -15.12
N GLU A 51 -17.42 -0.88 -14.76
CA GLU A 51 -18.82 -1.20 -15.05
C GLU A 51 -19.79 -0.39 -14.18
N HIS A 52 -19.51 -0.29 -12.87
CA HIS A 52 -20.42 0.33 -11.90
C HIS A 52 -20.22 1.83 -11.71
N LYS A 53 -19.12 2.38 -12.25
CA LYS A 53 -18.76 3.81 -12.18
C LYS A 53 -18.71 4.41 -10.76
N THR A 54 -18.51 3.57 -9.74
CA THR A 54 -18.38 3.99 -8.34
C THR A 54 -16.92 3.97 -7.88
N THR A 55 -16.61 4.78 -6.88
CA THR A 55 -15.34 4.70 -6.11
C THR A 55 -15.57 4.68 -4.61
N SER A 56 -16.82 4.42 -4.20
CA SER A 56 -17.24 4.35 -2.79
C SER A 56 -16.62 3.14 -2.12
N LEU A 57 -15.83 3.38 -1.06
CA LEU A 57 -15.15 2.32 -0.34
C LEU A 57 -16.14 1.30 0.25
N LYS A 58 -17.27 1.79 0.80
CA LYS A 58 -18.31 0.95 1.42
C LYS A 58 -18.98 0.05 0.39
N GLU A 59 -19.34 0.61 -0.75
CA GLU A 59 -20.01 -0.13 -1.83
C GLU A 59 -19.10 -1.21 -2.41
N VAL A 60 -17.85 -0.85 -2.71
CA VAL A 60 -16.84 -1.78 -3.21
C VAL A 60 -16.54 -2.88 -2.19
N HIS A 61 -16.45 -2.54 -0.91
CA HIS A 61 -16.24 -3.54 0.15
C HIS A 61 -17.38 -4.54 0.20
N ASN A 62 -18.63 -4.06 0.27
CA ASN A 62 -19.81 -4.91 0.35
C ASN A 62 -19.97 -5.81 -0.88
N ALA A 63 -19.63 -5.32 -2.06
CA ALA A 63 -19.75 -6.09 -3.30
C ALA A 63 -18.62 -7.11 -3.49
N LEU A 64 -17.37 -6.75 -3.15
CA LEU A 64 -16.20 -7.48 -3.61
C LEU A 64 -15.42 -8.19 -2.50
N TYR A 65 -15.60 -7.85 -1.22
CA TYR A 65 -14.76 -8.42 -0.17
C TYR A 65 -14.82 -9.95 -0.12
N GLU A 66 -16.02 -10.54 -0.06
CA GLU A 66 -16.16 -12.00 -0.04
C GLU A 66 -15.70 -12.64 -1.36
N VAL A 67 -16.02 -12.03 -2.51
CA VAL A 67 -15.54 -12.50 -3.82
C VAL A 67 -14.01 -12.57 -3.87
N LEU A 68 -13.33 -11.56 -3.32
CA LEU A 68 -11.87 -11.53 -3.26
C LEU A 68 -11.28 -12.59 -2.32
N ARG A 69 -11.98 -12.94 -1.24
CA ARG A 69 -11.59 -13.98 -0.28
C ARG A 69 -11.76 -15.37 -0.88
N GLU A 70 -12.93 -15.64 -1.47
CA GLU A 70 -13.33 -16.97 -1.93
C GLU A 70 -12.76 -17.30 -3.30
N LYS A 71 -12.93 -16.42 -4.30
CA LYS A 71 -12.54 -16.70 -5.69
C LYS A 71 -11.03 -16.60 -5.92
N PHE A 72 -10.38 -15.65 -5.24
CA PHE A 72 -8.95 -15.37 -5.43
C PHE A 72 -8.08 -15.83 -4.25
N GLY A 73 -8.68 -16.37 -3.19
CA GLY A 73 -7.95 -16.89 -2.02
C GLY A 73 -7.21 -15.82 -1.21
N LEU A 74 -7.60 -14.54 -1.32
CA LEU A 74 -6.86 -13.48 -0.64
C LEU A 74 -7.10 -13.51 0.87
N LYS A 75 -6.06 -13.27 1.68
CA LYS A 75 -6.20 -13.04 3.12
C LYS A 75 -7.03 -11.79 3.39
N SER A 76 -7.73 -11.71 4.52
CA SER A 76 -8.64 -10.59 4.84
C SER A 76 -8.03 -9.21 4.59
N LYS A 77 -6.85 -8.93 5.17
CA LYS A 77 -6.17 -7.65 4.97
C LYS A 77 -5.80 -7.41 3.50
N LEU A 78 -5.34 -8.44 2.81
CA LEU A 78 -4.91 -8.36 1.40
C LEU A 78 -6.09 -8.12 0.46
N ALA A 79 -7.26 -8.71 0.74
CA ALA A 79 -8.50 -8.43 0.02
C ALA A 79 -8.88 -6.95 0.16
N GLN A 80 -8.72 -6.39 1.37
CA GLN A 80 -8.98 -4.97 1.60
C GLN A 80 -7.99 -4.05 0.88
N ASP A 81 -6.71 -4.40 0.90
CA ASP A 81 -5.68 -3.65 0.20
C ASP A 81 -5.86 -3.72 -1.31
N CYS A 82 -6.31 -4.87 -1.84
CA CYS A 82 -6.57 -5.08 -3.27
C CYS A 82 -7.60 -4.09 -3.82
N TYR A 83 -8.77 -3.96 -3.19
CA TYR A 83 -9.76 -3.03 -3.71
C TYR A 83 -9.36 -1.56 -3.48
N ARG A 84 -8.62 -1.24 -2.40
CA ARG A 84 -8.08 0.11 -2.19
C ARG A 84 -7.06 0.48 -3.26
N ASP A 85 -6.20 -0.46 -3.63
CA ASP A 85 -5.25 -0.33 -4.74
C ASP A 85 -5.97 -0.06 -6.07
N ALA A 86 -6.96 -0.88 -6.40
CA ALA A 86 -7.75 -0.71 -7.61
C ALA A 86 -8.47 0.65 -7.64
N ILE A 87 -9.07 1.08 -6.52
CA ILE A 87 -9.71 2.40 -6.41
C ILE A 87 -8.70 3.52 -6.65
N ALA A 88 -7.49 3.44 -6.10
CA ALA A 88 -6.45 4.46 -6.31
C ALA A 88 -6.05 4.58 -7.79
N VAL A 89 -5.82 3.43 -8.45
CA VAL A 89 -5.53 3.38 -9.90
C VAL A 89 -6.68 3.95 -10.72
N TYR A 90 -7.92 3.56 -10.40
CA TYR A 90 -9.10 4.02 -11.13
C TYR A 90 -9.35 5.52 -10.94
N LYS A 91 -9.21 6.05 -9.72
CA LYS A 91 -9.30 7.50 -9.45
C LYS A 91 -8.23 8.29 -10.21
N SER A 92 -6.99 7.79 -10.25
CA SER A 92 -5.91 8.39 -11.02
C SER A 92 -6.27 8.50 -12.51
N TRP A 93 -6.81 7.43 -13.08
CA TRP A 93 -7.28 7.43 -14.48
C TRP A 93 -8.45 8.39 -14.71
N LEU A 94 -9.44 8.45 -13.81
CA LEU A 94 -10.57 9.40 -13.90
C LEU A 94 -10.10 10.87 -13.87
N LYS A 95 -9.07 11.17 -13.05
CA LYS A 95 -8.49 12.51 -12.93
C LYS A 95 -7.66 12.92 -14.14
N ASN A 96 -7.21 11.97 -14.97
CA ASN A 96 -6.41 12.28 -16.15
C ASN A 96 -7.28 12.99 -17.22
N PRO A 97 -6.98 14.26 -17.58
CA PRO A 97 -7.82 15.05 -18.50
C PRO A 97 -7.87 14.45 -19.92
N LYS A 98 -6.82 13.74 -20.35
CA LYS A 98 -6.77 13.10 -21.67
C LYS A 98 -7.52 11.76 -21.70
N LYS A 99 -8.03 11.28 -20.55
CA LYS A 99 -8.69 9.98 -20.34
C LYS A 99 -8.22 8.93 -21.34
N GLY A 100 -6.92 8.64 -21.26
CA GLY A 100 -6.27 7.70 -22.17
C GLY A 100 -6.83 6.29 -22.02
N ARG A 101 -6.14 5.30 -22.59
CA ARG A 101 -6.54 3.89 -22.50
C ARG A 101 -6.80 3.48 -21.05
N PHE A 102 -7.80 2.64 -20.86
CA PHE A 102 -8.13 2.07 -19.55
C PHE A 102 -6.89 1.39 -18.92
N PRO A 103 -6.66 1.51 -17.60
CA PRO A 103 -5.44 0.99 -16.97
C PRO A 103 -5.25 -0.52 -17.20
N ILE A 104 -4.11 -0.89 -17.80
CA ILE A 104 -3.70 -2.29 -17.97
C ILE A 104 -2.57 -2.58 -16.96
N LEU A 105 -2.82 -3.49 -16.02
CA LEU A 105 -1.83 -3.93 -15.05
C LEU A 105 -0.86 -4.92 -15.70
N ARG A 106 0.30 -4.42 -16.15
CA ARG A 106 1.35 -5.25 -16.80
C ARG A 106 2.28 -5.92 -15.80
N ASN A 107 2.61 -5.25 -14.70
CA ASN A 107 3.58 -5.72 -13.72
C ASN A 107 2.89 -6.31 -12.50
N VAL A 108 3.47 -7.38 -11.94
CA VAL A 108 3.02 -7.97 -10.68
C VAL A 108 3.48 -7.07 -9.54
N SER A 109 2.52 -6.49 -8.82
CA SER A 109 2.77 -5.61 -7.68
C SER A 109 1.73 -5.86 -6.59
N LEU A 110 2.16 -5.81 -5.34
CA LEU A 110 1.31 -5.97 -4.16
C LEU A 110 1.32 -4.67 -3.35
N TRP A 111 0.15 -4.19 -2.92
CA TRP A 111 0.09 -3.20 -1.85
C TRP A 111 0.16 -3.92 -0.51
N LEU A 112 1.28 -3.72 0.21
CA LEU A 112 1.51 -4.29 1.53
C LEU A 112 1.46 -3.20 2.59
N THR A 113 0.82 -3.49 3.73
CA THR A 113 0.75 -2.58 4.88
C THR A 113 1.76 -3.02 5.94
N PRO A 114 2.58 -2.10 6.48
CA PRO A 114 3.52 -2.42 7.56
C PRO A 114 2.81 -3.03 8.78
N LYS A 115 3.44 -3.99 9.45
CA LYS A 115 2.94 -4.70 10.65
C LYS A 115 1.66 -5.54 10.45
N ALA A 116 0.98 -5.43 9.31
CA ALA A 116 -0.22 -6.20 8.99
C ALA A 116 0.02 -7.19 7.83
N SER A 117 0.59 -6.71 6.73
CA SER A 117 0.90 -7.53 5.54
C SER A 117 2.38 -7.86 5.43
N TYR A 118 3.26 -7.05 6.05
CA TYR A 118 4.68 -7.34 6.10
C TYR A 118 5.41 -6.75 7.32
N THR A 119 6.50 -7.40 7.69
CA THR A 119 7.49 -6.93 8.67
C THR A 119 8.88 -7.18 8.12
N VAL A 120 9.81 -6.24 8.28
CA VAL A 120 11.20 -6.38 7.86
C VAL A 120 12.09 -6.32 9.09
N ASP A 121 13.02 -7.26 9.20
CA ASP A 121 14.09 -7.23 10.18
C ASP A 121 15.45 -7.08 9.47
N PHE A 122 16.05 -5.91 9.65
CA PHE A 122 17.35 -5.58 9.07
C PHE A 122 18.55 -6.09 9.87
N ASN A 123 18.34 -6.64 11.06
CA ASN A 123 19.39 -7.28 11.84
C ASN A 123 19.64 -8.70 11.36
N THR A 124 18.55 -9.44 11.10
CA THR A 124 18.58 -10.81 10.59
C THR A 124 18.54 -10.90 9.05
N MET A 125 18.32 -9.77 8.37
CA MET A 125 18.16 -9.68 6.91
C MET A 125 17.02 -10.58 6.39
N THR A 126 15.94 -10.67 7.15
CA THR A 126 14.72 -11.39 6.77
C THR A 126 13.51 -10.46 6.73
N ALA A 127 12.53 -10.84 5.94
CA ALA A 127 11.23 -10.19 5.92
C ALA A 127 10.13 -11.24 6.04
N LYS A 128 9.12 -10.94 6.86
CA LYS A 128 7.90 -11.72 6.92
C LYS A 128 6.87 -11.05 6.04
N ILE A 129 6.52 -11.64 4.91
CA ILE A 129 5.57 -11.11 3.93
C ILE A 129 4.39 -12.06 3.85
N LEU A 130 3.19 -11.56 4.16
CA LEU A 130 1.94 -12.32 4.11
C LEU A 130 1.98 -13.62 4.91
N GLY A 131 2.82 -13.71 5.93
CA GLY A 131 3.01 -14.89 6.77
C GLY A 131 4.23 -15.74 6.41
N GLU A 132 4.78 -15.60 5.21
CA GLU A 132 5.97 -16.31 4.75
C GLU A 132 7.24 -15.56 5.12
N GLU A 133 8.26 -16.27 5.59
CA GLU A 133 9.57 -15.70 5.84
C GLU A 133 10.44 -15.78 4.58
N VAL A 134 10.94 -14.64 4.14
CA VAL A 134 11.79 -14.51 2.96
C VAL A 134 13.11 -13.86 3.33
N LYS A 135 14.19 -14.31 2.69
CA LYS A 135 15.52 -13.74 2.88
C LYS A 135 15.69 -12.52 1.98
N ILE A 136 16.28 -11.47 2.52
CA ILE A 136 16.66 -10.28 1.75
C ILE A 136 17.98 -10.59 1.06
N VAL A 137 17.96 -10.60 -0.27
CA VAL A 137 19.11 -10.89 -1.12
C VAL A 137 19.81 -9.58 -1.45
N GLY A 138 20.81 -9.24 -0.64
CA GLY A 138 21.63 -8.04 -0.80
C GLY A 138 21.22 -6.89 0.11
N TYR A 139 22.21 -6.05 0.45
CA TYR A 139 22.02 -4.93 1.38
C TYR A 139 21.48 -3.71 0.64
N PRO A 140 20.37 -3.09 1.10
CA PRO A 140 19.89 -1.86 0.50
C PRO A 140 20.92 -0.73 0.71
N HIS A 141 21.30 -0.05 -0.37
CA HIS A 141 22.35 0.96 -0.32
C HIS A 141 22.02 2.14 0.61
N ASN A 142 20.73 2.46 0.75
CA ASN A 142 20.22 3.54 1.61
C ASN A 142 19.72 3.06 2.98
N LEU A 143 20.07 1.83 3.39
CA LEU A 143 19.65 1.30 4.68
C LEU A 143 20.22 2.12 5.85
N SER A 144 21.43 2.66 5.73
CA SER A 144 22.02 3.52 6.77
C SER A 144 21.20 4.79 7.00
N GLN A 145 20.72 5.43 5.94
CA GLN A 145 19.88 6.62 6.02
C GLN A 145 18.51 6.29 6.64
N TYR A 146 17.89 5.18 6.23
CA TYR A 146 16.64 4.71 6.83
C TYR A 146 16.82 4.38 8.31
N LYS A 147 17.92 3.70 8.69
CA LYS A 147 18.23 3.43 10.09
C LYS A 147 18.42 4.73 10.86
N ALA A 148 19.12 5.72 10.33
CA ALA A 148 19.30 7.00 11.02
C ALA A 148 17.97 7.73 11.31
N LEU A 149 17.02 7.70 10.36
CA LEU A 149 15.69 8.30 10.54
C LEU A 149 14.79 7.55 11.54
N HIS A 150 15.04 6.26 11.73
CA HIS A 150 14.26 5.41 12.60
C HIS A 150 15.02 4.89 13.84
N ALA A 151 16.27 5.34 14.04
CA ALA A 151 17.11 5.04 15.19
C ALA A 151 17.04 6.20 16.20
N SER A 152 16.07 6.05 17.12
CA SER A 152 16.01 6.61 18.47
C SER A 152 15.37 7.99 18.73
N PRO A 153 14.79 8.20 19.95
CA PRO A 153 14.94 7.36 21.15
C PRO A 153 13.66 6.74 21.72
N LEU A 154 13.71 5.43 21.99
CA LEU A 154 13.11 4.91 23.22
C LEU A 154 14.04 5.33 24.37
N THR A 155 13.77 6.49 24.95
CA THR A 155 14.26 6.88 26.27
C THR A 155 13.12 7.60 26.97
N ILE A 156 12.22 6.81 27.56
CA ILE A 156 11.51 7.11 28.81
C ILE A 156 11.34 5.78 29.54
#